data_AF-A0A914X6X3-F1
#
_entry.id   AF-A0A914X6X3-F1
#
_cell.length_a   1.000
_cell.length_b   1.000
_cell.length_c   1.000
_cell.angle_alpha   90.00
_cell.angle_beta   90.00
_cell.angle_gamma   90.00
#
_symmetry.space_group_name_H-M   'P 1'
#
loop_
_entity.id
_entity.type
_entity.pdbx_description
1 polymer ?
#
loop_
_entity_poly.entity_id
_entity_poly.type
_entity_poly.pdbx_seq_one_letter_code
_entity_poly.pdbx_strand_id
1 'polypeptide(L)'
;MQMASGVMWPAAGALKDDQSSPPILPLYDPNQLVNHLRENLPNLKAISEEDFTKPSCDRLYPVYRALVQNALSIPDASLDQLPFEAQAGESDPELFRDACPKLILYKLMNSFINDITAHQIEFMLSDILTPQPKKTIQIVSVLVDFWEHVKFREERTNQIFRKFDERAERRELLLNKLTELKGKSEKKRSEKKGKDHLTSQKREQLQQLTEEMTKLKVDSGKHQREIEALESNLRSEAAATKELSDQMTHLKAEDSHLSQKIVTSPDRLQQEIVDLKKTKATAMQQTQELRAQLAEMATREEELATVDHHLESMMTELNSIAAAKVRFHY
;
A
#
# COMPACT_ATOMS: atom_id res chain seq x y z
N MET A 1 -5.19 19.07 -33.66
CA MET A 1 -4.02 19.03 -32.76
C MET A 1 -2.84 18.49 -33.57
N GLN A 2 -2.23 19.38 -34.36
CA GLN A 2 -1.09 19.08 -35.24
C GLN A 2 0.18 19.58 -34.55
N MET A 3 1.08 18.67 -34.19
CA MET A 3 2.43 18.99 -33.73
C MET A 3 3.36 18.86 -34.92
N ALA A 4 3.60 19.97 -35.62
CA ALA A 4 4.68 20.09 -36.59
C ALA A 4 5.97 20.46 -35.82
N SER A 5 6.82 19.49 -35.52
CA SER A 5 8.17 19.75 -35.01
C SER A 5 9.09 20.09 -36.18
N GLY A 6 9.34 21.38 -36.38
CA GLY A 6 10.36 21.88 -37.28
C GLY A 6 11.75 21.46 -36.81
N VAL A 7 12.33 20.45 -37.46
CA VAL A 7 13.78 20.22 -37.41
C VAL A 7 14.40 21.15 -38.45
N MET A 8 14.78 22.33 -37.99
CA MET A 8 15.53 23.30 -38.76
C MET A 8 16.95 22.74 -38.94
N TRP A 9 17.23 22.18 -40.12
CA TRP A 9 18.59 21.82 -40.53
C TRP A 9 19.44 23.11 -40.54
N PRO A 10 20.62 23.15 -39.93
CA PRO A 10 21.50 24.29 -40.09
C PRO A 10 21.92 24.34 -41.56
N ALA A 11 21.59 25.47 -42.20
CA ALA A 11 22.02 25.79 -43.55
C ALA A 11 23.51 25.47 -43.68
N ALA A 12 23.82 24.58 -44.63
CA ALA A 12 25.18 24.27 -45.01
C ALA A 12 25.93 25.59 -45.18
N GLY A 13 26.94 25.80 -44.33
CA GLY A 13 27.79 26.98 -44.40
C GLY A 13 28.30 27.07 -45.82
N ALA A 14 27.89 28.14 -46.52
CA ALA A 14 28.47 28.54 -47.77
C ALA A 14 29.99 28.61 -47.55
N LEU A 15 30.70 27.63 -48.11
CA LEU A 15 32.11 27.76 -48.39
C LEU A 15 32.21 29.03 -49.21
N LYS A 16 32.80 30.07 -48.62
CA LYS A 16 33.18 31.27 -49.33
C LYS A 16 34.13 30.81 -50.43
N ASP A 17 33.67 30.90 -51.67
CA ASP A 17 34.50 30.76 -52.85
C ASP A 17 35.65 31.75 -52.73
N ASP A 18 36.83 31.19 -52.51
CA ASP A 18 38.09 31.90 -52.64
C ASP A 18 38.26 32.23 -54.12
N GLN A 19 38.33 33.53 -54.45
CA GLN A 19 38.72 33.99 -55.78
C GLN A 19 40.20 33.64 -56.01
N SER A 20 40.45 32.37 -56.30
CA SER A 20 41.72 31.88 -56.81
C SER A 20 41.57 31.60 -58.30
N SER A 21 42.62 31.90 -59.05
CA SER A 21 42.78 31.56 -60.47
C SER A 21 42.18 30.19 -60.81
N PRO A 22 41.67 29.98 -62.06
CA PRO A 22 41.12 28.69 -62.45
C PRO A 22 42.09 27.57 -62.06
N PRO A 23 41.63 26.49 -61.39
CA PRO A 23 42.50 25.42 -60.94
C PRO A 23 43.34 24.92 -62.11
N ILE A 24 44.66 24.89 -61.92
CA ILE A 24 45.59 24.41 -62.94
C ILE A 24 45.33 22.91 -63.10
N LEU A 25 44.87 22.52 -64.29
CA LEU A 25 44.60 21.12 -64.59
C LEU A 25 45.92 20.35 -64.64
N PRO A 26 46.01 19.18 -63.98
CA PRO A 26 47.21 18.38 -64.01
C PRO A 26 47.44 17.84 -65.42
N LEU A 27 48.71 17.78 -65.81
CA LEU A 27 49.14 17.20 -67.07
C LEU A 27 50.27 16.22 -66.75
N TYR A 28 49.96 14.93 -66.88
CA TYR A 28 50.94 13.87 -66.66
C TYR A 28 51.57 13.43 -67.98
N ASP A 29 52.79 12.92 -67.89
CA ASP A 29 53.44 12.28 -69.03
C ASP A 29 52.73 10.96 -69.39
N PRO A 30 52.68 10.56 -70.68
CA PRO A 30 52.07 9.30 -71.10
C PRO A 30 52.54 8.09 -70.29
N ASN A 31 53.82 8.04 -69.93
CA ASN A 31 54.44 6.96 -69.17
C ASN A 31 53.91 6.91 -67.74
N GLN A 32 53.70 8.08 -67.13
CA GLN A 32 53.10 8.20 -65.82
C GLN A 32 51.64 7.77 -65.86
N LEU A 33 50.87 8.19 -66.87
CA LEU A 33 49.48 7.76 -67.05
C LEU A 33 49.35 6.24 -67.18
N VAL A 34 50.20 5.61 -68.00
CA VAL A 34 50.23 4.15 -68.17
C VAL A 34 50.49 3.45 -66.84
N ASN A 35 51.45 3.92 -66.06
CA ASN A 35 51.76 3.33 -64.75
C ASN A 35 50.57 3.46 -63.77
N HIS A 36 49.99 4.66 -63.63
CA HIS A 36 48.83 4.86 -62.78
C HIS A 36 47.63 4.01 -63.20
N LEU A 37 47.35 3.93 -64.51
CA LEU A 37 46.24 3.10 -65.00
C LEU A 37 46.48 1.61 -64.73
N ARG A 38 47.69 1.11 -64.91
CA ARG A 38 48.01 -0.32 -64.68
C ARG A 38 47.98 -0.72 -63.21
N GLU A 39 48.47 0.15 -62.33
CA GLU A 39 48.49 -0.11 -60.89
C GLU A 39 47.09 -0.18 -60.31
N ASN A 40 46.21 0.68 -60.82
CA ASN A 40 44.92 0.90 -60.19
C ASN A 40 43.76 0.22 -60.95
N LEU A 41 43.86 0.00 -62.27
CA LEU A 41 42.89 -0.71 -63.11
C LEU A 41 43.52 -1.97 -63.73
N PRO A 42 43.43 -3.13 -63.06
CA PRO A 42 44.09 -4.36 -63.50
C PRO A 42 43.55 -4.94 -64.81
N ASN A 43 42.37 -4.51 -65.25
CA ASN A 43 41.78 -4.81 -66.55
C ASN A 43 42.45 -4.07 -67.73
N LEU A 44 43.31 -3.07 -67.45
CA LEU A 44 43.95 -2.21 -68.45
C LEU A 44 45.45 -2.50 -68.67
N LYS A 45 45.94 -3.69 -68.27
CA LYS A 45 47.37 -4.05 -68.37
C LYS A 45 47.98 -3.97 -69.78
N ALA A 46 47.16 -4.08 -70.82
CA ALA A 46 47.60 -4.06 -72.21
C ALA A 46 47.86 -2.66 -72.78
N ILE A 47 47.55 -1.57 -72.06
CA ILE A 47 47.75 -0.19 -72.52
C ILE A 47 49.25 0.15 -72.53
N SER A 48 49.72 0.84 -73.56
CA SER A 48 51.09 1.35 -73.70
C SER A 48 51.11 2.87 -73.91
N GLU A 49 52.31 3.45 -73.91
CA GLU A 49 52.53 4.88 -74.22
C GLU A 49 52.10 5.23 -75.66
N GLU A 50 52.15 4.25 -76.57
CA GLU A 50 51.72 4.45 -77.96
C GLU A 50 50.22 4.72 -78.05
N ASP A 51 49.42 4.16 -77.14
CA ASP A 51 47.96 4.39 -77.10
C ASP A 51 47.59 5.86 -76.76
N PHE A 52 48.52 6.63 -76.18
CA PHE A 52 48.32 8.06 -75.88
C PHE A 52 48.93 8.98 -76.94
N THR A 53 50.01 8.54 -77.59
CA THR A 53 50.67 9.31 -78.67
C THR A 53 49.97 9.12 -80.02
N LYS A 54 49.37 7.95 -80.27
CA LYS A 54 48.56 7.61 -81.43
C LYS A 54 47.25 6.96 -80.97
N PRO A 55 46.35 7.76 -80.39
CA PRO A 55 45.13 7.23 -79.79
C PRO A 55 44.19 6.67 -80.88
N SER A 56 43.55 5.56 -80.55
CA SER A 56 42.52 4.94 -81.39
C SER A 56 41.29 4.62 -80.56
N CYS A 57 40.11 4.63 -81.20
CA CYS A 57 38.83 4.38 -80.54
C CYS A 57 38.84 3.03 -79.80
N ASP A 58 39.28 1.96 -80.46
CA ASP A 58 39.30 0.61 -79.91
C ASP A 58 40.18 0.47 -78.67
N ARG A 59 41.23 1.28 -78.58
CA ARG A 59 42.19 1.25 -77.48
C ARG A 59 41.75 2.12 -76.32
N LEU A 60 41.19 3.30 -76.56
CA LEU A 60 40.79 4.24 -75.51
C LEU A 60 39.36 4.04 -74.99
N TYR A 61 38.46 3.47 -75.79
CA TYR A 61 37.09 3.20 -75.35
C TYR A 61 37.05 2.34 -74.08
N PRO A 62 37.79 1.20 -73.97
CA PRO A 62 37.87 0.43 -72.74
C PRO A 62 38.45 1.22 -71.55
N VAL A 63 39.35 2.17 -71.80
CA VAL A 63 40.00 3.01 -70.78
C VAL A 63 38.99 3.95 -70.15
N TYR A 64 38.29 4.73 -70.99
CA TYR A 64 37.24 5.64 -70.51
C TYR A 64 36.12 4.88 -69.81
N ARG A 65 35.73 3.71 -70.35
CA ARG A 65 34.73 2.83 -69.74
C ARG A 65 35.14 2.40 -68.33
N ALA A 66 36.35 1.87 -68.17
CA ALA A 66 36.87 1.43 -66.88
C ALA A 66 37.02 2.57 -65.86
N LEU A 67 37.47 3.75 -66.32
CA LEU A 67 37.62 4.92 -65.46
C LEU A 67 36.28 5.42 -64.91
N VAL A 68 35.26 5.56 -65.76
CA VAL A 68 33.91 5.98 -65.32
C VAL A 68 33.25 4.94 -64.44
N GLN A 69 33.33 3.67 -64.84
CA GLN A 69 32.73 2.56 -64.10
C GLN A 69 33.24 2.53 -62.67
N ASN A 70 34.55 2.69 -62.49
CA ASN A 70 35.18 2.68 -61.17
C ASN A 70 34.92 3.98 -60.40
N ALA A 71 35.01 5.14 -61.05
CA ALA A 71 34.80 6.43 -60.40
C ALA A 71 33.35 6.63 -59.91
N LEU A 72 32.37 6.17 -60.67
CA LEU A 72 30.95 6.32 -60.35
C LEU A 72 30.34 5.06 -59.70
N SER A 73 31.12 3.98 -59.53
CA SER A 73 30.64 2.69 -59.02
C SER A 73 29.41 2.15 -59.75
N ILE A 74 29.42 2.25 -61.09
CA ILE A 74 28.30 1.83 -61.94
C ILE A 74 28.49 0.36 -62.39
N PRO A 75 27.45 -0.48 -62.38
CA PRO A 75 27.53 -1.83 -62.92
C PRO A 75 27.83 -1.85 -64.43
N ASP A 76 28.56 -2.86 -64.88
CA ASP A 76 28.96 -3.03 -66.30
C ASP A 76 27.76 -2.98 -67.27
N ALA A 77 26.70 -3.70 -66.91
CA ALA A 77 25.48 -3.80 -67.71
C ALA A 77 24.80 -2.45 -67.96
N SER A 78 24.97 -1.48 -67.05
CA SER A 78 24.39 -0.15 -67.19
C SER A 78 25.07 0.71 -68.27
N LEU A 79 26.27 0.32 -68.71
CA LEU A 79 26.99 0.98 -69.80
C LEU A 79 26.61 0.43 -71.17
N ASP A 80 25.99 -0.75 -71.21
CA ASP A 80 25.64 -1.44 -72.45
C ASP A 80 24.14 -1.32 -72.78
N GLN A 81 23.31 -0.93 -71.81
CA GLN A 81 21.85 -0.86 -71.96
C GLN A 81 21.33 0.58 -71.85
N LEU A 82 20.48 0.96 -72.81
CA LEU A 82 19.71 2.21 -72.71
C LEU A 82 18.69 2.11 -71.58
N PRO A 83 18.38 3.24 -70.90
CA PRO A 83 17.24 3.32 -69.98
C PRO A 83 15.96 2.82 -70.65
N PHE A 84 15.10 2.15 -69.88
CA PHE A 84 13.86 1.55 -70.38
C PHE A 84 12.97 2.56 -71.13
N GLU A 85 12.97 3.81 -70.68
CA GLU A 85 12.22 4.92 -71.28
C GLU A 85 12.77 5.36 -72.64
N ALA A 86 14.05 5.09 -72.91
CA ALA A 86 14.73 5.40 -74.17
C ALA A 86 14.70 4.22 -75.17
N GLN A 87 14.20 3.06 -74.75
CA GLN A 87 13.89 1.94 -75.63
C GLN A 87 12.58 2.24 -76.39
N ALA A 88 12.59 3.30 -77.20
CA ALA A 88 11.48 3.65 -78.07
C ALA A 88 11.26 2.54 -79.11
N GLY A 89 9.98 2.21 -79.35
CA GLY A 89 9.53 1.02 -80.07
C GLY A 89 9.96 0.88 -81.53
N GLU A 90 9.72 -0.33 -82.05
CA GLU A 90 9.83 -0.81 -83.44
C GLU A 90 11.21 -0.71 -84.14
N SER A 91 12.22 -0.08 -83.54
CA SER A 91 13.58 -0.08 -84.11
C SER A 91 14.32 -1.37 -83.76
N ASP A 92 14.98 -1.98 -84.75
CA ASP A 92 15.82 -3.16 -84.57
C ASP A 92 16.96 -2.85 -83.57
N PRO A 93 16.95 -3.47 -82.36
CA PRO A 93 17.96 -3.21 -81.34
C PRO A 93 19.37 -3.58 -81.80
N GLU A 94 19.52 -4.48 -82.78
CA GLU A 94 20.83 -4.88 -83.28
C GLU A 94 21.53 -3.76 -84.05
N LEU A 95 20.77 -2.87 -84.70
CA LEU A 95 21.33 -1.78 -85.51
C LEU A 95 22.16 -0.79 -84.67
N PHE A 96 21.81 -0.63 -83.39
CA PHE A 96 22.45 0.32 -82.47
C PHE A 96 23.34 -0.33 -81.42
N ARG A 97 23.57 -1.65 -81.52
CA ARG A 97 24.33 -2.43 -80.53
C ARG A 97 25.70 -1.84 -80.19
N ASP A 98 26.41 -1.33 -81.19
CA ASP A 98 27.76 -0.76 -81.02
C ASP A 98 27.75 0.76 -80.77
N ALA A 99 26.65 1.44 -81.12
CA ALA A 99 26.52 2.89 -81.01
C ALA A 99 26.01 3.31 -79.62
N CYS A 100 25.02 2.59 -79.08
CA CYS A 100 24.42 2.89 -77.77
C CYS A 100 25.46 2.92 -76.63
N PRO A 101 26.36 1.94 -76.48
CA PRO A 101 27.34 1.97 -75.39
C PRO A 101 28.30 3.17 -75.47
N LYS A 102 28.64 3.60 -76.68
CA LYS A 102 29.50 4.79 -76.91
C LYS A 102 28.76 6.08 -76.58
N LEU A 103 27.46 6.17 -76.89
CA LEU A 103 26.63 7.33 -76.54
C LEU A 103 26.39 7.44 -75.03
N ILE A 104 26.13 6.31 -74.36
CA ILE A 104 25.99 6.25 -72.91
C ILE A 104 27.30 6.70 -72.25
N LEU A 105 28.43 6.13 -72.69
CA LEU A 105 29.75 6.54 -72.20
C LEU A 105 30.01 8.02 -72.42
N TYR A 106 29.69 8.56 -73.60
CA TYR A 106 29.82 9.99 -73.88
C TYR A 106 29.03 10.84 -72.90
N LYS A 107 27.76 10.52 -72.65
CA LYS A 107 26.92 11.30 -71.74
C LYS A 107 27.45 11.27 -70.31
N LEU A 108 27.89 10.10 -69.83
CA LEU A 108 28.47 9.95 -68.49
C LEU A 108 29.79 10.69 -68.37
N MET A 109 30.72 10.48 -69.32
CA MET A 109 32.01 11.17 -69.37
C MET A 109 31.85 12.69 -69.44
N ASN A 110 30.94 13.19 -70.28
CA ASN A 110 30.73 14.62 -70.42
C ASN A 110 30.21 15.23 -69.12
N SER A 111 29.21 14.64 -68.47
CA SER A 111 28.77 15.11 -67.15
C SER A 111 29.91 15.07 -66.15
N PHE A 112 30.60 13.93 -66.06
CA PHE A 112 31.62 13.70 -65.07
C PHE A 112 32.83 14.64 -65.22
N ILE A 113 33.35 14.81 -66.44
CA ILE A 113 34.45 15.73 -66.72
C ILE A 113 34.04 17.18 -66.44
N ASN A 114 32.83 17.59 -66.82
CA ASN A 114 32.35 18.95 -66.53
C ASN A 114 32.28 19.20 -65.01
N ASP A 115 31.82 18.22 -64.24
CA ASP A 115 31.71 18.31 -62.79
C ASP A 115 33.08 18.43 -62.11
N ILE A 116 34.07 17.62 -62.50
CA ILE A 116 35.39 17.62 -61.86
C ILE A 116 36.31 18.75 -62.34
N THR A 117 36.09 19.29 -63.55
CA THR A 117 36.91 20.38 -64.12
C THR A 117 36.26 21.75 -64.00
N ALA A 118 35.05 21.85 -63.43
CA ALA A 118 34.25 23.06 -63.47
C ALA A 118 34.12 23.64 -64.90
N HIS A 119 33.83 22.77 -65.87
CA HIS A 119 33.65 23.10 -67.29
C HIS A 119 34.89 23.66 -68.01
N GLN A 120 36.10 23.42 -67.49
CA GLN A 120 37.34 23.84 -68.17
C GLN A 120 37.73 22.93 -69.34
N ILE A 121 37.31 21.66 -69.32
CA ILE A 121 37.49 20.71 -70.42
C ILE A 121 36.12 20.28 -70.92
N GLU A 122 35.89 20.44 -72.22
CA GLU A 122 34.70 19.88 -72.87
C GLU A 122 35.00 18.48 -73.41
N PHE A 123 34.27 17.47 -72.92
CA PHE A 123 34.32 16.12 -73.45
C PHE A 123 33.26 15.94 -74.54
N MET A 124 33.69 15.65 -75.76
CA MET A 124 32.85 15.50 -76.95
C MET A 124 32.81 14.04 -77.42
N LEU A 125 31.81 13.69 -78.22
CA LEU A 125 31.73 12.36 -78.82
C LEU A 125 32.95 12.03 -79.71
N SER A 126 33.55 13.05 -80.33
CA SER A 126 34.80 12.93 -81.09
C SER A 126 35.97 12.43 -80.24
N ASP A 127 35.97 12.68 -78.93
CA ASP A 127 37.05 12.24 -78.03
C ASP A 127 37.01 10.72 -77.80
N ILE A 128 35.89 10.07 -78.12
CA ILE A 128 35.74 8.62 -78.15
C ILE A 128 36.01 8.08 -79.56
N LEU A 129 35.38 8.66 -80.59
CA LEU A 129 35.39 8.12 -81.95
C LEU A 129 36.69 8.40 -82.70
N THR A 130 37.24 9.60 -82.52
CA THR A 130 38.44 10.11 -83.21
C THR A 130 39.33 10.86 -82.21
N PRO A 131 39.89 10.14 -81.22
CA PRO A 131 40.62 10.77 -80.12
C PRO A 131 41.85 11.51 -80.63
N GLN A 132 42.16 12.65 -79.99
CA GLN A 132 43.33 13.47 -80.34
C GLN A 132 44.39 13.37 -79.23
N PRO A 133 45.69 13.14 -79.55
CA PRO A 133 46.71 12.85 -78.54
C PRO A 133 46.74 13.84 -77.37
N LYS A 134 46.80 15.15 -77.69
CA LYS A 134 46.87 16.22 -76.69
C LYS A 134 45.66 16.23 -75.76
N LYS A 135 44.46 16.12 -76.33
CA LYS A 135 43.21 16.19 -75.58
C LYS A 135 42.97 14.92 -74.77
N THR A 136 43.31 13.75 -75.32
CA THR A 136 43.29 12.48 -74.60
C THR A 136 44.17 12.53 -73.35
N ILE A 137 45.42 12.98 -73.48
CA ILE A 137 46.34 13.10 -72.34
C ILE A 137 45.75 14.02 -71.27
N GLN A 138 45.18 15.16 -71.68
CA GLN A 138 44.55 16.11 -70.77
C GLN A 138 43.35 15.49 -70.03
N ILE A 139 42.42 14.84 -70.74
CA ILE A 139 41.24 14.19 -70.16
C ILE A 139 41.66 13.11 -69.17
N VAL A 140 42.58 12.23 -69.57
CA VAL A 140 43.02 11.10 -68.72
C VAL A 140 43.82 11.60 -67.51
N SER A 141 44.61 12.67 -67.66
CA SER A 141 45.31 13.30 -66.54
C SER A 141 44.37 13.77 -65.45
N VAL A 142 43.28 14.44 -65.83
CA VAL A 142 42.25 14.88 -64.88
C VAL A 142 41.57 13.70 -64.20
N LEU A 143 41.26 12.63 -64.95
CA LEU A 143 40.62 11.44 -64.37
C LEU A 143 41.54 10.72 -63.37
N VAL A 144 42.83 10.66 -63.66
CA VAL A 144 43.84 10.07 -62.75
C VAL A 144 43.96 10.90 -61.48
N ASP A 145 44.10 12.23 -61.60
CA ASP A 145 44.18 13.13 -60.43
C ASP A 145 42.92 13.07 -59.55
N PHE A 146 41.73 13.08 -60.16
CA PHE A 146 40.48 12.87 -59.42
C PHE A 146 40.52 11.57 -58.62
N TRP A 147 41.06 10.51 -59.21
CA TRP A 147 41.10 9.23 -58.53
C TRP A 147 42.12 9.19 -57.39
N GLU A 148 43.29 9.78 -57.57
CA GLU A 148 44.25 9.98 -56.48
C GLU A 148 43.63 10.78 -55.34
N HIS A 149 42.86 11.82 -55.68
CA HIS A 149 42.10 12.59 -54.72
C HIS A 149 41.09 11.72 -53.96
N VAL A 150 40.28 10.91 -54.65
CA VAL A 150 39.32 9.99 -54.02
C VAL A 150 40.02 9.02 -53.06
N LYS A 151 41.14 8.40 -53.48
CA LYS A 151 41.93 7.50 -52.64
C LYS A 151 42.50 8.19 -51.40
N PHE A 152 43.04 9.40 -51.57
CA PHE A 152 43.53 10.19 -50.45
C PHE A 152 42.41 10.52 -49.44
N ARG A 153 41.19 10.74 -49.93
CA ARG A 153 40.01 11.02 -49.11
C ARG A 153 39.39 9.77 -48.49
N GLU A 154 39.59 8.60 -49.09
CA GLU A 154 39.02 7.31 -48.67
C GLU A 154 39.33 7.01 -47.20
N GLU A 155 40.57 7.21 -46.75
CA GLU A 155 40.94 6.97 -45.35
C GLU A 155 40.12 7.82 -44.37
N ARG A 156 39.96 9.12 -44.64
CA ARG A 156 39.13 10.00 -43.79
C ARG A 156 37.66 9.61 -43.85
N THR A 157 37.16 9.28 -45.03
CA THR A 157 35.79 8.83 -45.23
C THR A 157 35.51 7.53 -44.47
N ASN A 158 36.43 6.56 -44.52
CA ASN A 158 36.35 5.31 -43.78
C ASN A 158 36.37 5.52 -42.27
N GLN A 159 37.17 6.47 -41.77
CA GLN A 159 37.14 6.85 -40.35
C GLN A 159 35.78 7.44 -39.93
N ILE A 160 35.14 8.23 -40.80
CA ILE A 160 33.80 8.77 -40.55
C ILE A 160 32.76 7.64 -40.52
N PHE A 161 32.80 6.71 -41.49
CA PHE A 161 31.91 5.56 -41.53
C PHE A 161 32.08 4.66 -40.30
N ARG A 162 33.31 4.34 -39.89
CA ARG A 162 33.57 3.58 -38.66
C ARG A 162 32.96 4.25 -37.42
N LYS A 163 33.14 5.57 -37.27
CA LYS A 163 32.54 6.32 -36.16
C LYS A 163 31.01 6.33 -36.22
N PHE A 164 30.43 6.31 -37.42
CA PHE A 164 29.00 6.21 -37.60
C PHE A 164 28.48 4.83 -37.17
N ASP A 165 29.15 3.76 -37.60
CA ASP A 165 28.81 2.38 -37.25
C ASP A 165 28.93 2.14 -35.74
N GLU A 166 30.02 2.58 -35.11
CA GLU A 166 30.20 2.52 -33.64
C GLU A 166 29.08 3.25 -32.89
N ARG A 167 28.62 4.40 -33.40
CA ARG A 167 27.49 5.13 -32.82
C ARG A 167 26.17 4.41 -33.03
N ALA A 168 25.97 3.79 -34.19
CA ALA A 168 24.78 3.00 -34.49
C ALA A 168 24.69 1.77 -33.56
N GLU A 169 25.76 1.01 -33.40
CA GLU A 169 25.86 -0.13 -32.48
C GLU A 169 25.62 0.30 -31.03
N ARG A 170 26.26 1.39 -30.58
CA ARG A 170 26.05 1.92 -29.23
C ARG A 170 24.61 2.32 -28.98
N ARG A 171 23.94 2.92 -29.97
CA ARG A 171 22.53 3.30 -29.89
C ARG A 171 21.66 2.04 -29.73
N GLU A 172 21.90 1.00 -30.51
CA GLU A 172 21.17 -0.26 -30.41
C GLU A 172 21.34 -0.91 -29.04
N LEU A 173 22.57 -0.98 -28.53
CA LEU A 173 22.85 -1.52 -27.20
C LEU A 173 22.11 -0.75 -26.09
N LEU A 174 22.06 0.58 -26.19
CA LEU A 174 21.31 1.41 -25.24
C LEU A 174 19.79 1.20 -25.33
N LEU A 175 19.24 1.00 -26.52
CA LEU A 175 17.83 0.66 -26.70
C LEU A 175 17.49 -0.70 -26.08
N ASN A 176 18.35 -1.70 -26.27
CA ASN A 176 18.20 -3.01 -25.65
C ASN A 176 18.28 -2.94 -24.12
N LYS A 177 19.21 -2.16 -23.57
CA LYS A 177 19.30 -1.94 -22.12
C LYS A 177 18.08 -1.19 -21.57
N LEU A 178 17.55 -0.22 -22.32
CA LEU A 178 16.37 0.54 -21.94
C LEU A 178 15.12 -0.34 -21.91
N THR A 179 14.93 -1.23 -22.88
CA THR A 179 13.82 -2.18 -22.91
C THR A 179 13.92 -3.17 -21.75
N GLU A 180 15.10 -3.70 -21.46
CA GLU A 180 15.35 -4.57 -20.31
C GLU A 180 15.02 -3.88 -18.97
N LEU A 181 15.50 -2.65 -18.77
CA LEU A 181 15.24 -1.87 -17.55
C LEU A 181 13.76 -1.54 -17.38
N LYS A 182 13.06 -1.22 -18.48
CA LYS A 182 11.59 -1.04 -18.46
C LYS A 182 10.88 -2.31 -18.00
N GLY A 183 11.25 -3.48 -18.55
CA GLY A 183 10.69 -4.76 -18.14
C GLY A 183 10.95 -5.08 -16.64
N LYS A 184 12.16 -4.82 -16.15
CA LYS A 184 12.48 -4.98 -14.72
C LYS A 184 11.68 -4.03 -13.82
N SER A 185 11.49 -2.79 -14.26
CA SER A 185 10.69 -1.79 -13.52
C SER A 185 9.22 -2.21 -13.44
N GLU A 186 8.64 -2.66 -14.54
CA GLU A 186 7.27 -3.14 -14.59
C GLU A 186 7.05 -4.38 -13.71
N LYS A 187 7.97 -5.34 -13.77
CA LYS A 187 7.97 -6.50 -12.86
C LYS A 187 7.97 -6.07 -11.40
N LYS A 188 8.90 -5.20 -10.99
CA LYS A 188 8.94 -4.68 -9.60
C LYS A 188 7.65 -3.94 -9.21
N ARG A 189 7.05 -3.19 -10.14
CA ARG A 189 5.77 -2.50 -9.91
C ARG A 189 4.63 -3.49 -9.69
N SER A 190 4.58 -4.58 -10.46
CA SER A 190 3.58 -5.64 -10.30
C SER A 190 3.75 -6.38 -8.97
N GLU A 191 4.99 -6.73 -8.59
CA GLU A 191 5.30 -7.36 -7.31
C GLU A 191 4.93 -6.45 -6.13
N LYS A 192 5.21 -5.15 -6.23
CA LYS A 192 4.81 -4.17 -5.22
C LYS A 192 3.29 -4.12 -5.05
N LYS A 193 2.54 -4.00 -6.16
CA LYS A 193 1.06 -4.02 -6.10
C LYS A 193 0.52 -5.29 -5.44
N GLY A 194 1.10 -6.45 -5.75
CA GLY A 194 0.74 -7.72 -5.12
C GLY A 194 1.00 -7.73 -3.61
N LYS A 195 2.17 -7.24 -3.19
CA LYS A 195 2.52 -7.10 -1.77
C LYS A 195 1.63 -6.10 -1.04
N ASP A 196 1.32 -4.96 -1.66
CA ASP A 196 0.45 -3.94 -1.09
C ASP A 196 -0.97 -4.51 -0.87
N HIS A 197 -1.48 -5.28 -1.83
CA HIS A 197 -2.77 -5.96 -1.70
C HIS A 197 -2.78 -6.98 -0.55
N LEU A 198 -1.77 -7.85 -0.48
CA LEU A 198 -1.64 -8.82 0.62
C LEU A 198 -1.51 -8.14 1.98
N THR A 199 -0.75 -7.04 2.05
CA THR A 199 -0.58 -6.24 3.27
C THR A 199 -1.90 -5.61 3.70
N SER A 200 -2.70 -5.11 2.75
CA SER A 200 -4.06 -4.58 3.05
C SER A 200 -4.97 -5.67 3.61
N GLN A 201 -5.02 -6.84 2.98
CA GLN A 201 -5.83 -7.97 3.47
C GLN A 201 -5.41 -8.40 4.88
N LYS A 202 -4.10 -8.48 5.15
CA LYS A 202 -3.60 -8.83 6.49
C LYS A 202 -3.92 -7.76 7.52
N ARG A 203 -3.88 -6.48 7.14
CA ARG A 203 -4.26 -5.37 8.02
C ARG A 203 -5.75 -5.42 8.38
N GLU A 204 -6.61 -5.71 7.42
CA GLU A 204 -8.05 -5.91 7.65
C GLU A 204 -8.31 -7.10 8.58
N GLN A 205 -7.64 -8.24 8.37
CA GLN A 205 -7.74 -9.40 9.25
C GLN A 205 -7.29 -9.08 10.69
N LEU A 206 -6.18 -8.35 10.85
CA LEU A 206 -5.70 -7.91 12.16
C LEU A 206 -6.69 -6.95 12.85
N GLN A 207 -7.31 -6.06 12.08
CA GLN A 207 -8.32 -5.15 12.61
C GLN A 207 -9.55 -5.93 13.11
N GLN A 208 -10.09 -6.86 12.32
CA GLN A 208 -11.20 -7.72 12.73
C GLN A 208 -10.87 -8.51 14.00
N LEU A 209 -9.68 -9.12 14.05
CA LEU A 209 -9.24 -9.88 15.22
C LEU A 209 -9.09 -9.00 16.47
N THR A 210 -8.64 -7.76 16.30
CA THR A 210 -8.54 -6.78 17.40
C THR A 210 -9.92 -6.38 17.91
N GLU A 211 -10.89 -6.18 17.01
CA GLU A 211 -12.28 -5.90 17.36
C GLU A 211 -12.92 -7.07 18.11
N GLU A 212 -12.67 -8.31 17.67
CA GLU A 212 -13.12 -9.51 18.40
C GLU A 212 -12.46 -9.63 19.78
N MET A 213 -11.15 -9.40 19.87
CA MET A 213 -10.42 -9.45 21.15
C MET A 213 -10.96 -8.41 22.15
N THR A 214 -11.26 -7.20 21.68
CA THR A 214 -11.84 -6.15 22.53
C THR A 214 -13.25 -6.49 23.01
N LYS A 215 -14.10 -7.06 22.14
CA LYS A 215 -15.43 -7.59 22.54
C LYS A 215 -15.30 -8.68 23.60
N LEU A 216 -14.47 -9.69 23.35
CA LEU A 216 -14.23 -10.78 24.31
C LEU A 216 -13.72 -10.27 25.65
N LYS A 217 -12.87 -9.23 25.66
CA LYS A 217 -12.38 -8.61 26.89
C LYS A 217 -13.51 -7.91 27.66
N VAL A 218 -14.41 -7.22 26.97
CA VAL A 218 -15.60 -6.60 27.59
C VAL A 218 -16.52 -7.68 28.17
N ASP A 219 -16.80 -8.73 27.41
CA ASP A 219 -17.66 -9.84 27.84
C ASP A 219 -17.05 -10.59 29.03
N SER A 220 -15.75 -10.88 29.00
CA SER A 220 -15.02 -11.44 30.13
C SER A 220 -15.11 -10.55 31.38
N GLY A 221 -14.97 -9.23 31.22
CA GLY A 221 -15.15 -8.29 32.32
C GLY A 221 -16.58 -8.25 32.86
N LYS A 222 -17.60 -8.44 32.00
CA LYS A 222 -19.00 -8.56 32.42
C LYS A 222 -19.23 -9.85 33.21
N HIS A 223 -18.77 -10.98 32.71
CA HIS A 223 -18.86 -12.27 33.40
C HIS A 223 -18.12 -12.26 34.74
N GLN A 224 -16.96 -11.59 34.83
CA GLN A 224 -16.24 -11.44 36.09
C GLN A 224 -17.09 -10.70 37.16
N ARG A 225 -17.78 -9.62 36.77
CA ARG A 225 -18.70 -8.91 37.68
C ARG A 225 -19.93 -9.75 38.05
N GLU A 226 -20.47 -10.52 37.12
CA GLU A 226 -21.57 -11.45 37.38
C GLU A 226 -21.15 -12.51 38.40
N ILE A 227 -19.94 -13.07 38.27
CA ILE A 227 -19.35 -14.01 39.24
C ILE A 227 -19.23 -13.34 40.62
N GLU A 228 -18.65 -12.14 40.70
CA GLU A 228 -18.51 -11.41 41.98
C GLU A 228 -19.86 -11.12 42.64
N ALA A 229 -20.88 -10.76 41.87
CA ALA A 229 -22.23 -10.54 42.36
C ALA A 229 -22.88 -11.83 42.88
N LEU A 230 -22.73 -12.94 42.14
CA LEU A 230 -23.21 -14.26 42.57
C LEU A 230 -22.50 -14.74 43.84
N GLU A 231 -21.18 -14.55 43.95
CA GLU A 231 -20.42 -14.87 45.16
C GLU A 231 -20.89 -14.05 46.37
N SER A 232 -21.18 -12.76 46.17
CA SER A 232 -21.73 -11.89 47.22
C SER A 232 -23.12 -12.35 47.67
N ASN A 233 -24.01 -12.66 46.73
CA ASN A 233 -25.35 -13.19 47.01
C ASN A 233 -25.27 -14.52 47.75
N LEU A 234 -24.39 -15.44 47.30
CA LEU A 234 -24.17 -16.72 47.95
C LEU A 234 -23.70 -16.55 49.40
N ARG A 235 -22.80 -15.59 49.68
CA ARG A 235 -22.38 -15.28 51.05
C ARG A 235 -23.53 -14.74 51.89
N SER A 236 -24.35 -13.87 51.34
CA SER A 236 -25.53 -13.33 52.01
C SER A 236 -26.55 -14.41 52.34
N GLU A 237 -26.87 -15.29 51.39
CA GLU A 237 -27.77 -16.42 51.60
C GLU A 237 -27.18 -17.43 52.59
N ALA A 238 -25.88 -17.73 52.52
CA ALA A 238 -25.23 -18.60 53.49
C ALA A 238 -25.30 -18.02 54.92
N ALA A 239 -25.13 -16.70 55.08
CA ALA A 239 -25.31 -16.02 56.35
C ALA A 239 -26.76 -16.08 56.85
N ALA A 240 -27.74 -15.81 55.97
CA ALA A 240 -29.16 -15.91 56.30
C ALA A 240 -29.57 -17.34 56.68
N THR A 241 -29.05 -18.35 55.97
CA THR A 241 -29.29 -19.76 56.26
C THR A 241 -28.71 -20.14 57.62
N LYS A 242 -27.52 -19.64 57.95
CA LYS A 242 -26.91 -19.84 59.27
C LYS A 242 -27.73 -19.20 60.38
N GLU A 243 -28.17 -17.95 60.19
CA GLU A 243 -29.03 -17.24 61.14
C GLU A 243 -30.37 -17.98 61.37
N LEU A 244 -31.04 -18.40 60.28
CA LEU A 244 -32.25 -19.22 60.36
C LEU A 244 -32.01 -20.55 61.08
N SER A 245 -30.87 -21.20 60.82
CA SER A 245 -30.47 -22.41 61.52
C SER A 245 -30.29 -22.14 63.02
N ASP A 246 -29.58 -21.07 63.40
CA ASP A 246 -29.36 -20.69 64.78
C ASP A 246 -30.70 -20.37 65.49
N GLN A 247 -31.58 -19.62 64.83
CA GLN A 247 -32.95 -19.37 65.32
C GLN A 247 -33.75 -20.66 65.47
N MET A 248 -33.65 -21.59 64.52
CA MET A 248 -34.33 -22.89 64.61
C MET A 248 -33.79 -23.72 65.78
N THR A 249 -32.48 -23.68 66.05
CA THR A 249 -31.91 -24.33 67.24
C THR A 249 -32.37 -23.67 68.53
N HIS A 250 -32.48 -22.33 68.56
CA HIS A 250 -32.98 -21.59 69.71
C HIS A 250 -34.45 -21.90 69.98
N LEU A 251 -35.31 -21.82 68.96
CA LEU A 251 -36.73 -22.17 69.06
C LEU A 251 -36.92 -23.63 69.45
N LYS A 252 -36.11 -24.57 68.96
CA LYS A 252 -36.14 -25.98 69.43
C LYS A 252 -35.78 -26.10 70.91
N ALA A 253 -34.79 -25.34 71.38
CA ALA A 253 -34.43 -25.32 72.79
C ALA A 253 -35.54 -24.69 73.65
N GLU A 254 -36.17 -23.62 73.16
CA GLU A 254 -37.29 -22.96 73.82
C GLU A 254 -38.55 -23.82 73.84
N ASP A 255 -38.87 -24.50 72.74
CA ASP A 255 -39.96 -25.48 72.64
C ASP A 255 -39.73 -26.67 73.59
N SER A 256 -38.49 -27.17 73.70
CA SER A 256 -38.13 -28.17 74.70
C SER A 256 -38.32 -27.67 76.13
N HIS A 257 -37.97 -26.41 76.40
CA HIS A 257 -38.10 -25.80 77.73
C HIS A 257 -39.56 -25.45 78.08
N LEU A 258 -40.35 -24.98 77.12
CA LEU A 258 -41.79 -24.74 77.26
C LEU A 258 -42.55 -26.06 77.38
N SER A 259 -42.20 -27.09 76.62
CA SER A 259 -42.75 -28.45 76.78
C SER A 259 -42.48 -29.02 78.17
N GLN A 260 -41.35 -28.68 78.81
CA GLN A 260 -41.11 -29.01 80.22
C GLN A 260 -41.99 -28.21 81.20
N LYS A 261 -42.41 -26.99 80.82
CA LYS A 261 -43.28 -26.11 81.63
C LYS A 261 -44.77 -26.32 81.41
N ILE A 262 -45.17 -26.92 80.28
CA ILE A 262 -46.55 -27.33 80.05
C ILE A 262 -46.85 -28.54 80.96
N VAL A 263 -47.47 -28.21 82.08
CA VAL A 263 -48.25 -29.05 83.00
C VAL A 263 -47.75 -30.50 83.15
N THR A 264 -46.79 -30.69 84.06
CA THR A 264 -46.37 -32.02 84.53
C THR A 264 -47.34 -32.66 85.54
N SER A 265 -48.37 -31.96 86.02
CA SER A 265 -49.54 -32.63 86.62
C SER A 265 -50.74 -31.67 86.78
N PRO A 266 -51.81 -31.84 86.01
CA PRO A 266 -53.10 -31.17 86.25
C PRO A 266 -53.64 -31.47 87.67
N ASP A 267 -53.29 -32.64 88.21
CA ASP A 267 -53.72 -33.12 89.52
C ASP A 267 -53.21 -32.26 90.69
N ARG A 268 -51.98 -31.72 90.62
CA ARG A 268 -51.43 -30.85 91.69
C ARG A 268 -52.20 -29.53 91.83
N LEU A 269 -52.57 -28.91 90.71
CA LEU A 269 -53.33 -27.66 90.72
C LEU A 269 -54.76 -27.89 91.23
N GLN A 270 -55.36 -29.06 90.97
CA GLN A 270 -56.65 -29.42 91.57
C GLN A 270 -56.55 -29.61 93.09
N GLN A 271 -55.47 -30.22 93.58
CA GLN A 271 -55.23 -30.39 95.02
C GLN A 271 -55.04 -29.05 95.75
N GLU A 272 -54.28 -28.12 95.16
CA GLU A 272 -54.02 -26.80 95.75
C GLU A 272 -55.30 -25.94 95.84
N ILE A 273 -56.20 -26.06 94.86
CA ILE A 273 -57.53 -25.44 94.89
C ILE A 273 -58.42 -26.04 95.98
N VAL A 274 -58.35 -27.35 96.22
CA VAL A 274 -59.10 -28.03 97.29
C VAL A 274 -58.60 -27.59 98.67
N ASP A 275 -57.28 -27.49 98.86
CA ASP A 275 -56.68 -27.07 100.13
C ASP A 275 -56.96 -25.58 100.45
N LEU A 276 -56.96 -24.70 99.43
CA LEU A 276 -57.34 -23.30 99.58
C LEU A 276 -58.82 -23.12 99.95
N LYS A 277 -59.72 -23.97 99.43
CA LYS A 277 -61.13 -23.97 99.85
C LYS A 277 -61.29 -24.40 101.30
N LYS A 278 -60.50 -25.38 101.75
CA LYS A 278 -60.52 -25.90 103.13
C LYS A 278 -60.04 -24.86 104.13
N THR A 279 -58.94 -24.17 103.82
CA THR A 279 -58.39 -23.08 104.67
C THR A 279 -59.34 -21.88 104.78
N LYS A 280 -60.04 -21.54 103.69
CA LYS A 280 -61.08 -20.49 103.72
C LYS A 280 -62.26 -20.84 104.65
N ALA A 281 -62.70 -22.10 104.65
CA ALA A 281 -63.81 -22.55 105.50
C ALA A 281 -63.46 -22.48 106.99
N THR A 282 -62.25 -22.89 107.37
CA THR A 282 -61.77 -22.81 108.77
C THR A 282 -61.63 -21.37 109.27
N ALA A 283 -61.18 -20.44 108.42
CA ALA A 283 -61.06 -19.03 108.79
C ALA A 283 -62.45 -18.38 109.01
N MET A 284 -63.46 -18.73 108.20
CA MET A 284 -64.83 -18.23 108.41
C MET A 284 -65.43 -18.72 109.73
N GLN A 285 -65.17 -19.98 110.11
CA GLN A 285 -65.70 -20.57 111.35
C GLN A 285 -65.11 -19.91 112.60
N GLN A 286 -63.78 -19.66 112.62
CA GLN A 286 -63.11 -18.94 113.71
C GLN A 286 -63.61 -17.49 113.86
N THR A 287 -63.92 -16.82 112.74
CA THR A 287 -64.44 -15.45 112.77
C THR A 287 -65.86 -15.39 113.36
N GLN A 288 -66.64 -16.46 113.21
CA GLN A 288 -68.00 -16.56 113.73
C GLN A 288 -68.03 -16.87 115.23
N GLU A 289 -67.11 -17.71 115.73
CA GLU A 289 -66.93 -17.96 117.17
C GLU A 289 -66.46 -16.71 117.93
N LEU A 290 -65.51 -15.96 117.38
CA LEU A 290 -65.05 -14.69 117.98
C LEU A 290 -66.16 -13.63 118.06
N ARG A 291 -67.08 -13.60 117.09
CA ARG A 291 -68.25 -12.71 117.15
C ARG A 291 -69.26 -13.11 118.22
N ALA A 292 -69.47 -14.41 118.44
CA ALA A 292 -70.35 -14.89 119.50
C ALA A 292 -69.82 -14.53 120.90
N GLN A 293 -68.50 -14.65 121.11
CA GLN A 293 -67.86 -14.28 122.38
C GLN A 293 -67.92 -12.77 122.67
N LEU A 294 -67.80 -11.92 121.64
CA LEU A 294 -67.94 -10.46 121.79
C LEU A 294 -69.36 -10.03 122.18
N ALA A 295 -70.39 -10.72 121.68
CA ALA A 295 -71.78 -10.43 122.04
C ALA A 295 -72.09 -10.77 123.50
N GLU A 296 -71.51 -11.84 124.05
CA GLU A 296 -71.68 -12.25 125.45
C GLU A 296 -70.99 -11.30 126.44
N MET A 297 -69.83 -10.74 126.06
CA MET A 297 -69.16 -9.73 126.89
C MET A 297 -69.94 -8.41 126.95
N ALA A 298 -70.55 -7.98 125.85
CA ALA A 298 -71.35 -6.75 125.81
C ALA A 298 -72.58 -6.82 126.73
N THR A 299 -73.24 -7.97 126.83
CA THR A 299 -74.37 -8.18 127.75
C THR A 299 -73.95 -8.12 129.22
N ARG A 300 -72.72 -8.56 129.56
CA ARG A 300 -72.18 -8.49 130.92
C ARG A 300 -71.83 -7.07 131.36
N GLU A 301 -71.34 -6.24 130.45
CA GLU A 301 -71.06 -4.82 130.73
C GLU A 301 -72.33 -4.02 131.00
N GLU A 302 -73.42 -4.30 130.27
CA GLU A 302 -74.70 -3.63 130.46
C GLU A 302 -75.35 -3.97 131.82
N GLU A 303 -75.23 -5.23 132.27
CA GLU A 303 -75.67 -5.65 133.61
C GLU A 303 -74.88 -4.94 134.73
N LEU A 304 -73.56 -4.78 134.58
CA LEU A 304 -72.73 -4.07 135.56
C LEU A 304 -73.07 -2.58 135.65
N ALA A 305 -73.37 -1.93 134.52
CA ALA A 305 -73.77 -0.52 134.51
C ALA A 305 -75.10 -0.27 135.27
N THR A 306 -76.02 -1.23 135.26
CA THR A 306 -77.28 -1.11 136.03
C THR A 306 -77.10 -1.26 137.54
N VAL A 307 -76.08 -2.00 137.99
CA VAL A 307 -75.72 -2.15 139.40
C VAL A 307 -75.05 -0.87 139.91
N ASP A 308 -74.14 -0.27 139.13
CA ASP A 308 -73.51 1.01 139.48
C ASP A 308 -74.54 2.13 139.62
N HIS A 309 -75.54 2.19 138.74
CA HIS A 309 -76.60 3.19 138.83
C HIS A 309 -77.47 3.04 140.09
N HIS A 310 -77.74 1.80 140.53
CA HIS A 310 -78.44 1.56 141.80
C HIS A 310 -77.61 1.95 143.03
N LEU A 311 -76.29 1.75 142.99
CA LEU A 311 -75.38 2.16 144.05
C LEU A 311 -75.30 3.68 144.18
N GLU A 312 -75.25 4.42 143.07
CA GLU A 312 -75.29 5.90 143.09
C GLU A 312 -76.63 6.43 143.63
N SER A 313 -77.75 5.80 143.29
CA SER A 313 -79.08 6.14 143.83
C SER A 313 -79.16 5.89 145.34
N MET A 314 -78.58 4.80 145.85
CA MET A 314 -78.54 4.52 147.29
C MET A 314 -77.60 5.47 148.04
N MET A 315 -76.46 5.85 147.45
CA MET A 315 -75.53 6.81 148.06
C MET A 315 -76.12 8.22 148.16
N THR A 316 -76.94 8.62 147.18
CA THR A 316 -77.62 9.92 147.22
C THR A 316 -78.74 9.96 148.27
N GLU A 317 -79.51 8.89 148.43
CA GLU A 317 -80.52 8.78 149.51
C GLU A 317 -79.89 8.70 150.91
N LEU A 318 -78.76 7.99 151.07
CA LEU A 318 -78.04 7.94 152.36
C LEU A 318 -77.46 9.31 152.76
N ASN A 319 -76.97 10.08 151.80
CA ASN A 319 -76.48 11.44 152.06
C ASN A 319 -77.61 12.42 152.39
N SER A 320 -78.81 12.26 151.82
CA SER A 320 -79.96 13.10 152.19
C SER A 320 -80.49 12.78 153.60
N ILE A 321 -80.38 11.53 154.05
CA ILE A 321 -80.74 11.11 155.43
C ILE A 321 -79.68 11.59 156.44
N ALA A 322 -78.39 11.57 156.09
CA ALA A 322 -77.31 12.05 156.94
C ALA A 322 -77.38 13.58 157.17
N ALA A 323 -77.74 14.35 156.15
CA ALA A 323 -77.90 15.80 156.27
C ALA A 323 -79.13 16.21 157.11
N ALA A 324 -80.16 15.38 157.20
CA ALA A 324 -81.36 15.66 157.98
C ALA A 324 -81.20 15.42 159.49
N LYS A 325 -80.17 14.69 159.95
CA LYS A 325 -80.07 14.21 161.34
C LYS A 325 -79.23 15.09 162.30
N VAL A 326 -78.57 16.15 161.83
CA VAL A 326 -77.77 17.05 162.70
C VAL A 326 -78.54 18.30 163.19
N ARG A 327 -79.84 18.41 162.87
CA ARG A 327 -80.70 19.53 163.31
C ARG A 327 -81.58 19.27 164.54
N PHE A 328 -81.44 18.16 165.27
CA PHE A 328 -82.20 17.94 166.50
C PHE A 328 -81.36 17.31 167.64
N HIS A 329 -81.40 17.98 168.80
CA HIS A 329 -80.78 17.71 170.12
C HIS A 329 -79.41 18.40 170.31
N TYR A 330 -79.35 19.60 170.91
CA TYR A 330 -79.47 19.94 172.36
C TYR A 330 -78.54 19.13 173.25
#